data_AF-A0A2G9TXQ3-F1
#
_entry.id   AF-A0A2G9TXQ3-F1
#
_cell.length_a   1.000
_cell.length_b   1.000
_cell.length_c   1.000
_cell.angle_alpha   90.00
_cell.angle_beta   90.00
_cell.angle_gamma   90.00
#
_symmetry.space_group_name_H-M   'P 1'
#
loop_
_entity.id
_entity.type
_entity.pdbx_description
1 polymer ?
#
loop_
_entity_poly.entity_id
_entity_poly.type
_entity_poly.pdbx_seq_one_letter_code
_entity_poly.pdbx_strand_id
1 'polypeptide(L)'
;DNATAMCAHIRRSDFVELDVATDLHKSVRDMESIALQQGLSDYLIFGDDVDFMRRMVESLGNIKREQVRALFSTNSEGIDLYVASRACGAMLITAPTSTFGWWLAFFTPNQNSVFYSNDKRRMADKVPQKSLFL
;
A
#
# COMPACT_ATOMS: atom_id res chain seq x y z
N ASP A 1 -0.55 -7.88 -20.48
CA ASP A 1 -1.37 -7.08 -19.54
C ASP A 1 -0.53 -5.92 -19.03
N ASN A 2 -0.95 -4.69 -19.30
CA ASN A 2 -0.22 -3.51 -18.86
C ASN A 2 -0.81 -3.07 -17.52
N ALA A 3 -0.16 -3.42 -16.41
CA ALA A 3 -0.59 -3.01 -15.09
C ALA A 3 -0.42 -1.49 -14.94
N THR A 4 -1.50 -0.76 -14.68
CA THR A 4 -1.55 0.71 -14.75
C THR A 4 -1.72 1.41 -13.41
N ALA A 5 -1.93 0.65 -12.32
CA ALA A 5 -2.22 1.23 -11.01
C ALA A 5 -0.96 1.34 -10.13
N MET A 6 -0.85 2.46 -9.42
CA MET A 6 0.00 2.60 -8.25
C MET A 6 -0.72 2.00 -7.05
N CYS A 7 -0.22 0.88 -6.55
CA CYS A 7 -0.83 0.18 -5.43
C CYS A 7 -0.15 0.50 -4.10
N ALA A 8 -0.90 0.44 -3.00
CA ALA A 8 -0.31 0.48 -1.67
C ALA A 8 -0.94 -0.55 -0.73
N HIS A 9 -0.10 -1.10 0.15
CA HIS A 9 -0.54 -1.88 1.30
C HIS A 9 -0.45 -1.04 2.56
N ILE A 10 -1.56 -0.97 3.30
CA ILE A 10 -1.66 -0.30 4.61
C ILE A 10 -1.98 -1.34 5.69
N ARG A 11 -1.43 -1.14 6.88
CA ARG A 11 -1.74 -1.96 8.06
C ARG A 11 -1.85 -1.02 9.26
N ARG A 12 -3.03 -0.98 9.89
CA ARG A 12 -3.30 -0.03 10.97
C ARG A 12 -3.84 -0.65 12.24
N SER A 13 -4.81 -1.56 12.18
CA SER A 13 -5.65 -1.93 13.34
C SER A 13 -4.81 -2.25 14.59
N ASP A 14 -4.07 -3.34 14.54
CA ASP A 14 -3.15 -3.79 15.58
C ASP A 14 -1.83 -2.99 15.62
N PHE A 15 -1.57 -2.20 14.57
CA PHE A 15 -0.33 -1.45 14.36
C PHE A 15 -0.36 -0.04 14.98
N VAL A 16 -1.56 0.50 15.28
CA VAL A 16 -1.73 1.78 15.99
C VAL A 16 -1.17 1.69 17.40
N GLU A 17 -1.45 0.59 18.12
CA GLU A 17 -0.93 0.36 19.48
C GLU A 17 0.59 0.16 19.51
N LEU A 18 1.18 -0.17 18.35
CA LEU A 18 2.59 -0.47 18.18
C LEU A 18 3.40 0.71 17.58
N ASP A 19 2.78 1.88 17.39
CA ASP A 19 3.35 3.08 16.77
C ASP A 19 4.01 2.82 15.39
N VAL A 20 3.41 1.90 14.62
CA VAL A 20 3.84 1.52 13.26
C VAL A 20 2.74 1.59 12.23
N ALA A 21 1.60 2.14 12.61
CA ALA A 21 0.49 2.34 11.72
C ALA A 21 0.88 3.21 10.53
N THR A 22 0.29 2.91 9.38
CA THR A 22 0.43 3.73 8.17
C THR A 22 0.07 5.20 8.45
N ASP A 23 1.00 6.10 8.10
CA ASP A 23 0.77 7.56 8.10
C ASP A 23 0.09 8.01 6.80
N LEU A 24 -1.03 8.73 6.91
CA LEU A 24 -1.85 9.11 5.75
C LEU A 24 -1.09 10.06 4.81
N HIS A 25 -0.60 11.18 5.36
CA HIS A 25 -0.05 12.27 4.54
C HIS A 25 1.25 11.87 3.85
N LYS A 26 2.13 11.15 4.56
CA LYS A 26 3.36 10.61 4.00
C LYS A 26 3.05 9.59 2.91
N SER A 27 2.13 8.65 3.17
CA SER A 27 1.81 7.60 2.19
C SER A 27 1.21 8.18 0.90
N VAL A 28 0.28 9.14 1.01
CA VAL A 28 -0.30 9.83 -0.17
C VAL A 28 0.78 10.53 -1.00
N ARG A 29 1.70 11.27 -0.35
CA ARG A 29 2.82 11.93 -1.06
C ARG A 29 3.75 10.94 -1.74
N ASP A 30 4.11 9.87 -1.05
CA ASP A 30 5.01 8.85 -1.60
C ASP A 30 4.35 8.14 -2.80
N MET A 31 3.06 7.78 -2.68
CA MET A 31 2.30 7.20 -3.78
C MET A 31 2.24 8.12 -5.00
N GLU A 32 1.96 9.42 -4.80
CA GLU A 32 1.93 10.39 -5.89
C GLU A 32 3.30 10.51 -6.58
N SER A 33 4.38 10.60 -5.80
CA SER A 33 5.74 10.68 -6.34
C SER A 33 6.11 9.42 -7.14
N ILE A 34 5.77 8.24 -6.64
CA ILE A 34 6.06 6.97 -7.34
C ILE A 34 5.21 6.89 -8.61
N ALA A 35 3.91 7.20 -8.54
CA ALA A 35 3.02 7.18 -9.69
C ALA A 35 3.51 8.11 -10.80
N LEU A 36 3.98 9.31 -10.45
CA LEU A 36 4.62 10.26 -11.38
C LEU A 36 5.86 9.66 -12.07
N GLN A 37 6.75 9.04 -11.30
CA GLN A 37 7.99 8.44 -11.82
C GLN A 37 7.74 7.23 -12.72
N GLN A 38 6.71 6.46 -12.41
CA GLN A 38 6.37 5.21 -13.11
C GLN A 38 5.35 5.41 -14.25
N GLY A 39 4.83 6.63 -14.43
CA GLY A 39 3.80 6.91 -15.44
C GLY A 39 2.44 6.27 -15.15
N LEU A 40 2.09 6.10 -13.87
CA LEU A 40 0.84 5.50 -13.41
C LEU A 40 -0.19 6.59 -13.07
N SER A 41 -1.46 6.33 -13.35
CA SER A 41 -2.57 7.29 -13.15
C SER A 41 -3.65 6.81 -12.18
N ASP A 42 -3.81 5.50 -12.05
CA ASP A 42 -4.79 4.88 -11.18
C ASP A 42 -4.15 4.51 -9.83
N TYR A 43 -4.94 4.51 -8.76
CA TYR A 43 -4.50 4.13 -7.41
C TYR A 43 -5.39 3.02 -6.85
N LEU A 44 -4.76 2.03 -6.22
CA LEU A 44 -5.46 0.94 -5.55
C LEU A 44 -4.87 0.67 -4.16
N ILE A 45 -5.71 0.75 -3.13
CA ILE A 45 -5.30 0.57 -1.74
C ILE A 45 -5.76 -0.79 -1.22
N PHE A 46 -4.86 -1.53 -0.58
CA PHE A 46 -5.12 -2.76 0.16
C PHE A 46 -4.83 -2.52 1.65
N GLY A 47 -5.57 -3.18 2.53
CA GLY A 47 -5.33 -3.10 3.97
C GLY A 47 -6.51 -3.51 4.82
N ASP A 48 -6.41 -3.22 6.11
CA ASP A 48 -7.29 -3.72 7.18
C ASP A 48 -8.22 -2.64 7.79
N ASP A 49 -7.97 -1.36 7.51
CA ASP A 49 -8.72 -0.23 8.07
C ASP A 49 -9.51 0.49 6.95
N VAL A 50 -10.77 0.11 6.77
CA VAL A 50 -11.66 0.62 5.70
C VAL A 50 -11.84 2.14 5.77
N ASP A 51 -11.98 2.71 6.97
CA ASP A 51 -12.18 4.15 7.12
C ASP A 51 -10.91 4.92 6.77
N PHE A 52 -9.74 4.39 7.12
CA PHE A 52 -8.48 4.97 6.70
C PHE A 52 -8.23 4.84 5.19
N MET A 53 -8.51 3.68 4.60
CA MET A 53 -8.41 3.48 3.16
C MET A 53 -9.32 4.46 2.39
N ARG A 54 -10.55 4.70 2.89
CA ARG A 54 -11.46 5.69 2.32
C ARG A 54 -10.87 7.10 2.34
N ARG A 55 -10.34 7.55 3.49
CA ARG A 55 -9.66 8.86 3.61
C ARG A 55 -8.45 8.99 2.68
N MET A 56 -7.72 7.90 2.46
CA MET A 56 -6.59 7.85 1.54
C MET A 56 -7.04 8.02 0.09
N VAL A 57 -8.08 7.31 -0.33
CA VAL A 57 -8.69 7.45 -1.66
C VAL A 57 -9.24 8.86 -1.88
N GLU A 58 -9.94 9.45 -0.91
CA GLU A 58 -10.43 10.83 -0.97
C GLU A 58 -9.26 11.83 -1.13
N SER A 59 -8.17 11.62 -0.40
CA SER A 59 -6.98 12.47 -0.50
C SER A 59 -6.32 12.38 -1.88
N LEU A 60 -6.24 11.19 -2.47
CA LEU A 60 -5.70 10.95 -3.81
C LEU A 60 -6.62 11.51 -4.91
N GLY A 61 -7.95 11.42 -4.73
CA GLY A 61 -8.94 11.94 -5.68
C GLY A 61 -8.96 13.47 -5.77
N ASN A 62 -8.49 14.17 -4.74
CA ASN A 62 -8.37 15.63 -4.72
C ASN A 62 -7.13 16.17 -5.46
N ILE A 63 -6.25 15.28 -5.97
CA ILE A 63 -5.09 15.67 -6.75
C ILE A 63 -5.56 16.23 -8.10
N LYS A 64 -5.18 17.48 -8.43
CA LYS A 64 -5.59 18.19 -9.65
C LYS A 64 -4.94 17.62 -10.92
N ARG A 65 -5.26 16.38 -11.28
CA ARG A 65 -4.85 15.72 -12.53
C ARG A 65 -6.11 15.18 -13.21
N GLU A 66 -6.21 15.34 -14.52
CA GLU A 66 -7.35 14.82 -15.27
C GLU A 66 -7.40 13.28 -15.13
N GLN A 67 -8.58 12.76 -14.78
CA GLN A 67 -8.93 11.34 -14.75
C GLN A 67 -8.13 10.45 -13.77
N VAL A 68 -7.91 10.89 -12.52
CA VAL A 68 -7.39 10.02 -11.47
C VAL A 68 -8.51 9.10 -10.94
N ARG A 69 -8.33 7.77 -11.07
CA ARG A 69 -9.20 6.78 -10.40
C ARG A 69 -8.48 6.26 -9.16
N ALA A 70 -9.03 6.52 -7.98
CA ALA A 70 -8.53 5.95 -6.73
C ALA A 70 -9.60 5.02 -6.11
N LEU A 71 -9.19 3.80 -5.76
CA LEU A 71 -10.06 2.77 -5.19
C LEU A 71 -9.36 2.09 -4.00
N PHE A 72 -10.15 1.47 -3.13
CA PHE A 72 -9.63 0.56 -2.10
C PHE A 72 -10.34 -0.79 -2.20
N SER A 73 -9.63 -1.86 -1.84
CA SER A 73 -10.19 -3.21 -1.85
C SER A 73 -11.00 -3.49 -0.58
N THR A 74 -12.07 -4.24 -0.75
CA THR A 74 -12.83 -4.90 0.33
C THR A 74 -12.98 -6.40 0.05
N ASN A 75 -12.12 -6.95 -0.82
CA ASN A 75 -12.15 -8.37 -1.16
C ASN A 75 -11.49 -9.22 -0.08
N SER A 76 -11.52 -10.54 -0.24
CA SER A 76 -10.69 -11.44 0.56
C SER A 76 -9.24 -11.37 0.12
N GLU A 77 -8.32 -11.72 1.03
CA GLU A 77 -6.87 -11.70 0.82
C GLU A 77 -6.45 -12.43 -0.46
N GLY A 78 -7.00 -13.61 -0.73
CA GLY A 78 -6.67 -14.38 -1.94
C GLY A 78 -7.07 -13.67 -3.24
N ILE A 79 -8.17 -12.93 -3.24
CA ILE A 79 -8.60 -12.12 -4.37
C ILE A 79 -7.70 -10.90 -4.51
N ASP A 80 -7.27 -10.29 -3.40
CA ASP A 80 -6.34 -9.17 -3.43
C ASP A 80 -4.98 -9.56 -4.02
N LEU A 81 -4.47 -10.75 -3.71
CA LEU A 81 -3.25 -11.27 -4.36
C LEU A 81 -3.44 -11.38 -5.88
N TYR A 82 -4.59 -11.88 -6.33
CA TYR A 82 -4.90 -11.96 -7.77
C TYR A 82 -5.00 -10.56 -8.40
N VAL A 83 -5.72 -9.63 -7.76
CA VAL A 83 -5.84 -8.25 -8.25
C VAL A 83 -4.47 -7.59 -8.32
N ALA A 84 -3.63 -7.75 -7.30
CA ALA A 84 -2.26 -7.23 -7.28
C ALA A 84 -1.42 -7.75 -8.46
N SER A 85 -1.57 -9.04 -8.81
CA SER A 85 -0.87 -9.66 -9.94
C SER A 85 -1.27 -9.13 -11.31
N ARG A 86 -2.43 -8.47 -11.41
CA ARG A 86 -2.99 -7.99 -12.69
C ARG A 86 -2.95 -6.47 -12.83
N ALA A 87 -3.23 -5.76 -11.75
CA ALA A 87 -3.50 -4.32 -11.80
C ALA A 87 -2.31 -3.45 -11.38
N CYS A 88 -1.45 -3.93 -10.49
CA CYS A 88 -0.42 -3.12 -9.85
C CYS A 88 0.84 -2.97 -10.71
N GLY A 89 1.05 -1.78 -11.29
CA GLY A 89 2.26 -1.42 -12.02
C GLY A 89 3.43 -1.03 -11.11
N ALA A 90 3.12 -0.62 -9.87
CA ALA A 90 4.07 -0.42 -8.78
C ALA A 90 3.37 -0.69 -7.44
N MET A 91 4.16 -0.98 -6.39
CA MET A 91 3.66 -1.28 -5.04
C MET A 91 4.40 -0.47 -3.98
N LEU A 92 3.66 0.15 -3.07
CA LEU A 92 4.19 0.76 -1.84
C LEU A 92 3.72 -0.01 -0.60
N ILE A 93 4.65 -0.63 0.12
CA ILE A 93 4.39 -1.25 1.41
C ILE A 93 4.59 -0.20 2.51
N THR A 94 3.50 0.38 3.00
CA THR A 94 3.58 1.44 4.02
C THR A 94 3.91 0.90 5.41
N ALA A 95 3.59 -0.37 5.66
CA ALA A 95 3.86 -1.09 6.90
C ALA A 95 4.75 -2.32 6.61
N PRO A 96 6.09 -2.14 6.50
CA PRO A 96 7.01 -3.19 6.04
C PRO A 96 7.14 -4.39 6.97
N THR A 97 6.60 -4.33 8.19
CA THR A 97 6.51 -5.49 9.08
C THR A 97 5.38 -6.44 8.73
N SER A 98 4.41 -6.02 7.91
CA SER A 98 3.30 -6.88 7.48
C SER A 98 3.74 -7.84 6.36
N THR A 99 3.63 -9.15 6.62
CA THR A 99 3.92 -10.22 5.63
C THR A 99 2.98 -10.17 4.43
N PHE A 100 1.70 -9.82 4.66
CA PHE A 100 0.71 -9.70 3.59
C PHE A 100 1.10 -8.64 2.54
N GLY A 101 1.65 -7.49 2.98
CA GLY A 101 2.17 -6.47 2.07
C GLY A 101 3.30 -6.98 1.17
N TRP A 102 4.18 -7.84 1.71
CA TRP A 102 5.22 -8.48 0.92
C TRP A 102 4.69 -9.53 -0.05
N TRP A 103 3.64 -10.28 0.32
CA TRP A 103 2.97 -11.19 -0.60
C TRP A 103 2.31 -10.44 -1.75
N LEU A 104 1.58 -9.35 -1.48
CA LEU A 104 1.02 -8.49 -2.53
C LEU A 104 2.11 -8.01 -3.49
N ALA A 105 3.22 -7.48 -2.94
CA ALA A 105 4.35 -7.02 -3.74
C ALA A 105 4.97 -8.13 -4.60
N PHE A 106 5.17 -9.32 -4.03
CA PHE A 106 5.72 -10.49 -4.73
C PHE A 106 4.89 -10.89 -5.96
N PHE A 107 3.56 -10.79 -5.87
CA PHE A 107 2.70 -11.12 -7.01
C PHE A 107 2.60 -10.03 -8.07
N THR A 108 3.00 -8.79 -7.79
CA THR A 108 2.94 -7.71 -8.79
C THR A 108 3.84 -8.02 -10.02
N PRO A 109 3.43 -7.63 -11.24
CA PRO A 109 4.20 -7.92 -12.45
C PRO A 109 5.53 -7.17 -12.52
N ASN A 110 5.64 -5.98 -11.95
CA ASN A 110 6.84 -5.15 -12.01
C ASN A 110 7.65 -5.19 -10.70
N GLN A 111 8.49 -6.21 -10.57
CA GLN A 111 9.35 -6.39 -9.39
C GLN A 111 10.44 -5.31 -9.23
N ASN A 112 10.69 -4.47 -10.24
CA ASN A 112 11.62 -3.35 -10.14
C ASN A 112 10.99 -2.09 -9.52
N SER A 113 9.66 -2.10 -9.28
CA SER A 113 8.90 -0.96 -8.77
C SER A 113 8.15 -1.31 -7.48
N VAL A 114 8.86 -1.99 -6.57
CA VAL A 114 8.42 -2.26 -5.20
C VAL A 114 9.15 -1.34 -4.23
N PHE A 115 8.39 -0.56 -3.48
CA PHE A 115 8.85 0.42 -2.52
C PHE A 115 8.31 0.09 -1.13
N TYR A 116 9.01 0.51 -0.07
CA TYR A 116 8.53 0.36 1.29
C TYR A 116 8.89 1.57 2.13
N SER A 117 8.01 1.94 3.05
CA SER A 117 8.29 3.03 4.00
C SER A 117 9.41 2.64 4.95
N ASN A 118 10.25 3.60 5.29
CA ASN A 118 11.39 3.36 6.18
C ASN A 118 10.89 3.16 7.62
N ASP A 119 11.07 1.96 8.16
CA ASP A 119 10.81 1.65 9.57
C ASP A 119 11.99 2.12 10.41
N LYS A 120 11.84 3.30 11.04
CA LYS A 120 12.89 3.98 11.80
C LYS A 120 13.19 3.34 13.18
N ARG A 121 12.46 2.30 13.58
CA ARG A 121 12.70 1.61 14.85
C ARG A 121 14.00 0.82 14.81
N ARG A 122 14.66 0.67 15.96
CA ARG A 122 15.88 -0.13 16.04
C ARG A 122 15.53 -1.60 15.83
N MET A 123 16.44 -2.37 15.24
CA MET A 123 16.24 -3.81 15.05
C MET A 123 15.92 -4.55 16.36
N ALA A 124 16.42 -4.07 17.50
CA ALA A 124 16.14 -4.62 18.83
C ALA A 124 14.67 -4.46 19.25
N ASP A 125 13.96 -3.45 18.74
CA ASP A 125 12.55 -3.19 19.03
C ASP A 125 11.64 -4.05 18.13
N LYS A 126 12.19 -4.67 17.09
CA LYS A 126 11.50 -5.55 16.14
C LYS A 126 11.50 -6.99 16.67
N VAL A 127 10.90 -7.18 17.83
CA VAL A 127 10.71 -8.53 18.40
C VAL A 127 9.60 -9.24 17.62
N PRO A 128 9.83 -10.46 17.12
CA PRO A 128 8.77 -11.22 16.45
C PRO A 128 7.58 -11.45 17.39
N GLN A 129 6.45 -10.81 17.11
CA GLN A 129 5.18 -11.05 17.80
C GLN A 129 4.15 -11.54 16.80
N LYS A 130 3.34 -12.51 17.21
CA LYS A 130 2.39 -13.20 16.32
C LYS A 130 1.42 -12.25 15.59
N SER A 131 1.06 -11.12 16.20
CA SER A 131 0.22 -10.08 15.60
C SER A 131 0.91 -9.31 14.46
N LEU A 132 2.22 -9.10 14.52
CA LEU A 132 2.94 -8.34 13.49
C LEU A 132 3.08 -9.09 12.15
N PHE A 133 2.98 -10.42 12.14
CA PHE A 133 3.29 -11.27 10.98
C PHE A 133 2.09 -12.01 10.39
N LEU A 134 0.90 -11.87 10.98
CA LEU A 134 -0.38 -12.43 10.51
C LEU A 134 -1.37 -11.29 10.25
#